data_AF-A0A2T4JT90-F1
#
_entry.id   AF-A0A2T4JT90-F1
#
_cell.length_a   1.000
_cell.length_b   1.000
_cell.length_c   1.000
_cell.angle_alpha   90.00
_cell.angle_beta   90.00
_cell.angle_gamma   90.00
#
_symmetry.space_group_name_H-M   'P 1'
#
loop_
_entity.id
_entity.type
_entity.pdbx_description
1 polymer ?
#
loop_
_entity_poly.entity_id
_entity_poly.type
_entity_poly.pdbx_seq_one_letter_code
_entity_poly.pdbx_strand_id
1 'polypeptide(L)'
;MSAASLSRTAAWKDSEPLECVMVVPEAPNVATFAFRAPSGAWFDYLPGQFLTLELPVPGGSVWRTYTISSSPSRPLSISVTVKAQ
;
A
#
# COMPACT_ATOMS: atom_id res chain seq x y z
N MET A 1 33.08 -1.45 -14.72
CA MET A 1 32.02 -0.82 -13.92
C MET A 1 31.15 -1.93 -13.38
N SER A 2 31.31 -2.27 -12.09
CA SER A 2 30.56 -3.34 -11.44
C SER A 2 29.12 -2.88 -11.20
N ALA A 3 28.15 -3.63 -11.72
CA ALA A 3 26.75 -3.45 -11.35
C ALA A 3 26.61 -3.76 -9.86
N ALA A 4 26.16 -2.80 -9.06
CA ALA A 4 25.83 -3.03 -7.68
C ALA A 4 24.64 -4.00 -7.62
N SER A 5 24.87 -5.19 -7.07
CA SER A 5 23.82 -6.14 -6.72
C SER A 5 22.96 -5.55 -5.60
N LEU A 6 21.77 -5.01 -5.90
CA LEU A 6 20.76 -4.62 -4.91
C LEU A 6 19.32 -4.70 -5.46
N SER A 7 18.70 -5.87 -5.33
CA SER A 7 17.32 -6.02 -4.81
C SER A 7 17.14 -7.47 -4.40
N ARG A 8 17.23 -7.71 -3.10
CA ARG A 8 17.06 -9.04 -2.47
C ARG A 8 15.59 -9.35 -2.19
N THR A 9 14.68 -8.47 -2.59
CA THR A 9 13.27 -8.48 -2.19
C THR A 9 12.36 -8.79 -3.36
N ALA A 10 11.49 -9.79 -3.18
CA ALA A 10 10.50 -10.20 -4.15
C ALA A 10 9.32 -9.21 -4.19
N ALA A 11 8.45 -9.34 -5.20
CA ALA A 11 7.17 -8.64 -5.22
C ALA A 11 6.33 -9.09 -4.03
N TRP A 12 5.62 -8.15 -3.39
CA TRP A 12 4.68 -8.45 -2.32
C TRP A 12 3.52 -9.28 -2.87
N LYS A 13 3.19 -10.38 -2.20
CA LYS A 13 2.16 -11.35 -2.62
C LYS A 13 1.24 -11.73 -1.46
N ASP A 14 0.83 -10.74 -0.66
CA ASP A 14 -0.04 -10.96 0.51
C ASP A 14 0.58 -11.89 1.57
N SER A 15 1.91 -11.95 1.62
CA SER A 15 2.67 -12.81 2.54
C SER A 15 2.98 -12.16 3.88
N GLU A 16 2.73 -10.86 4.03
CA GLU A 16 3.03 -10.08 5.22
C GLU A 16 2.07 -8.88 5.33
N PRO A 17 1.79 -8.38 6.55
CA PRO A 17 0.99 -7.19 6.73
C PRO A 17 1.68 -5.95 6.16
N LEU A 18 0.88 -4.92 5.87
CA LEU A 18 1.36 -3.64 5.41
C LEU A 18 1.49 -2.65 6.57
N GLU A 19 2.60 -1.93 6.62
CA GLU A 19 2.82 -0.84 7.57
C GLU A 19 2.31 0.47 7.00
N CYS A 20 1.41 1.15 7.71
CA CYS A 20 1.02 2.52 7.37
C CYS A 20 2.15 3.47 7.79
N VAL A 21 2.84 4.04 6.81
CA VAL A 21 4.02 4.89 7.04
C VAL A 21 3.71 6.38 6.91
N MET A 22 2.55 6.74 6.36
CA MET A 22 2.14 8.13 6.18
C MET A 22 0.62 8.24 6.10
N VAL A 23 0.09 9.31 6.69
CA VAL A 23 -1.29 9.74 6.55
C VAL A 23 -1.30 11.21 6.13
N VAL A 24 -1.93 11.52 5.01
CA VAL A 24 -2.07 12.88 4.49
C VAL A 24 -3.55 13.25 4.50
N PRO A 25 -3.99 14.21 5.34
CA PRO A 25 -5.33 14.77 5.25
C PRO A 25 -5.52 15.51 3.92
N GLU A 26 -6.55 15.16 3.16
CA GLU A 26 -6.84 15.75 1.84
C GLU A 26 -8.02 16.74 1.93
N ALA A 27 -9.05 16.40 2.70
CA ALA A 27 -10.27 17.19 2.88
C ALA A 27 -11.02 16.75 4.16
N PRO A 28 -12.12 17.41 4.57
CA PRO A 28 -12.98 16.90 5.63
C PRO A 28 -13.39 15.45 5.33
N ASN A 29 -13.10 14.54 6.27
CA ASN A 29 -13.36 13.10 6.15
C ASN A 29 -12.66 12.42 4.97
N VAL A 30 -11.58 12.98 4.40
CA VAL A 30 -10.80 12.35 3.32
C VAL A 30 -9.31 12.37 3.68
N ALA A 31 -8.67 11.21 3.57
CA ALA A 31 -7.24 11.07 3.81
C ALA A 31 -6.59 10.07 2.85
N THR A 32 -5.35 10.35 2.46
CA THR A 32 -4.47 9.41 1.76
C THR A 32 -3.59 8.68 2.76
N PHE A 33 -3.61 7.35 2.70
CA PHE A 33 -2.76 6.48 3.52
C PHE A 33 -1.70 5.86 2.61
N ALA A 34 -0.43 5.95 3.00
CA ALA A 34 0.67 5.28 2.31
C ALA A 34 1.17 4.08 3.12
N PHE A 35 1.41 2.98 2.43
CA PHE A 35 1.83 1.72 3.01
C PHE A 35 3.15 1.22 2.43
N ARG A 36 3.88 0.44 3.23
CA ARG A 36 5.06 -0.31 2.81
C ARG A 36 5.00 -1.74 3.34
N ALA A 37 5.68 -2.65 2.65
CA ALA A 37 5.96 -3.97 3.19
C ALA A 37 7.16 -3.87 4.18
N PRO A 38 7.04 -4.37 5.43
CA PRO A 38 8.14 -4.39 6.39
C PRO A 38 9.43 -5.01 5.85
N SER A 39 9.31 -6.07 5.04
CA SER A 39 10.45 -6.73 4.41
C SER A 39 11.19 -5.87 3.38
N GLY A 40 10.59 -4.76 2.93
CA GLY A 40 11.04 -3.99 1.78
C GLY A 40 10.64 -4.59 0.43
N ALA A 41 9.67 -5.53 0.42
CA ALA A 41 9.07 -6.04 -0.81
C ALA A 41 8.49 -4.90 -1.65
N TRP A 42 8.54 -5.06 -2.97
CA TRP A 42 8.03 -4.08 -3.92
C TRP A 42 6.64 -4.45 -4.42
N PHE A 43 5.88 -3.47 -4.88
CA PHE A 43 4.53 -3.64 -5.38
C PHE A 43 4.54 -3.60 -6.91
N ASP A 44 4.02 -4.67 -7.51
CA ASP A 44 3.87 -4.81 -8.96
C ASP A 44 2.38 -4.69 -9.31
N TYR A 45 1.98 -3.59 -9.92
CA TYR A 45 0.58 -3.35 -10.28
C TYR A 45 0.46 -2.41 -11.49
N LEU A 46 -0.68 -2.50 -12.19
CA LEU A 46 -1.04 -1.63 -13.29
C LEU A 46 -1.95 -0.48 -12.81
N PRO A 47 -1.93 0.69 -13.48
CA PRO A 47 -2.86 1.76 -13.19
C PRO A 47 -4.32 1.30 -13.24
N GLY A 48 -5.12 1.71 -12.25
CA GLY A 48 -6.53 1.32 -12.13
C GLY A 48 -6.77 0.00 -11.37
N GLN A 49 -5.72 -0.73 -11.00
CA GLN A 49 -5.87 -1.88 -10.09
C GLN A 49 -6.18 -1.43 -8.66
N PHE A 50 -6.61 -2.40 -7.86
CA PHE A 50 -7.04 -2.22 -6.48
C PHE A 50 -6.35 -3.23 -5.57
N LEU A 51 -6.37 -2.95 -4.27
CA LEU A 51 -6.11 -3.94 -3.23
C LEU A 51 -7.30 -4.04 -2.27
N THR A 52 -7.43 -5.18 -1.61
CA THR A 52 -8.37 -5.36 -0.51
C THR A 52 -7.59 -5.37 0.79
N LEU A 53 -7.92 -4.46 1.70
CA LEU A 53 -7.34 -4.40 3.03
C LEU A 53 -8.21 -5.16 4.02
N GLU A 54 -7.59 -6.05 4.79
CA GLU A 54 -8.14 -6.55 6.05
C GLU A 54 -7.84 -5.53 7.15
N LEU A 55 -8.89 -4.94 7.72
CA LEU A 55 -8.77 -3.91 8.75
C LEU A 55 -9.27 -4.47 10.07
N PRO A 56 -8.39 -4.71 11.06
CA PRO A 56 -8.82 -5.11 12.39
C PRO A 56 -9.54 -3.95 13.09
N VAL A 57 -10.80 -4.15 13.47
CA VAL A 57 -11.59 -3.20 14.25
C VAL A 57 -12.24 -3.91 15.45
N PRO A 58 -12.73 -3.20 16.49
CA PRO A 58 -13.24 -3.84 17.71
C PRO A 58 -14.34 -4.90 17.51
N GLY A 59 -15.11 -4.83 16.42
CA GLY A 59 -16.15 -5.79 16.07
C GLY A 59 -15.71 -6.99 15.23
N GLY A 60 -14.40 -7.17 15.02
CA GLY A 60 -13.82 -8.15 14.09
C GLY A 60 -13.29 -7.50 12.81
N SER A 61 -12.49 -8.24 12.04
CA SER A 61 -11.90 -7.72 10.80
C SER A 61 -12.95 -7.33 9.77
N VAL A 62 -12.78 -6.16 9.16
CA VAL A 62 -13.56 -5.74 7.99
C VAL A 62 -12.68 -5.70 6.75
N TRP A 63 -13.23 -6.11 5.61
CA TRP A 63 -12.54 -6.10 4.33
C TRP A 63 -13.00 -4.92 3.50
N ARG A 64 -12.05 -4.13 2.98
CA ARG A 64 -12.34 -2.95 2.15
C ARG A 64 -11.43 -2.90 0.94
N THR A 65 -12.03 -2.77 -0.23
CA THR A 65 -11.31 -2.67 -1.51
C THR A 65 -11.13 -1.22 -1.91
N TYR A 66 -9.91 -0.83 -2.23
CA TYR A 66 -9.56 0.52 -2.66
C TYR A 66 -8.71 0.46 -3.93
N THR A 67 -9.01 1.35 -4.88
CA THR A 67 -8.14 1.60 -6.04
C THR A 67 -6.82 2.21 -5.56
N ILE A 68 -5.71 1.74 -6.08
CA ILE A 68 -4.38 2.27 -5.74
C ILE A 68 -4.24 3.67 -6.35
N SER A 69 -3.95 4.68 -5.51
CA SER A 69 -3.81 6.08 -5.92
C SER A 69 -2.35 6.48 -6.23
N SER A 70 -1.37 5.65 -5.88
CA SER A 70 0.05 5.89 -6.18
C SER A 70 0.44 5.47 -7.60
N SER A 71 1.48 6.11 -8.13
CA SER A 71 2.11 5.72 -9.39
C SER A 71 2.83 4.36 -9.26
N PRO A 72 2.62 3.40 -10.19
CA PRO A 72 3.40 2.17 -10.27
C PRO A 72 4.92 2.38 -10.40
N SER A 73 5.34 3.56 -10.86
CA SER A 73 6.77 3.93 -10.94
C SER A 73 7.43 4.17 -9.57
N ARG A 74 6.68 4.13 -8.47
CA ARG A 74 7.18 4.21 -7.09
C ARG A 74 6.95 2.87 -6.36
N PRO A 75 7.72 1.82 -6.66
CA PRO A 75 7.35 0.44 -6.35
C PRO A 75 7.56 0.05 -4.88
N LEU A 76 8.17 0.89 -4.04
CA LEU A 76 8.42 0.57 -2.62
C LEU A 76 7.30 1.03 -1.68
N SER A 77 6.23 1.61 -2.21
CA SER A 77 5.07 2.03 -1.45
C SER A 77 3.82 2.05 -2.31
N ILE A 78 2.68 1.74 -1.71
CA ILE A 78 1.37 1.98 -2.31
C ILE A 78 0.61 3.02 -1.49
N SER A 79 -0.27 3.78 -2.13
CA SER A 79 -1.21 4.64 -1.42
C SER A 79 -2.65 4.39 -1.84
N VAL A 80 -3.57 4.64 -0.91
CA VAL A 80 -5.01 4.68 -1.17
C VAL A 80 -5.57 5.96 -0.58
N THR A 81 -6.47 6.60 -1.31
CA THR A 81 -7.18 7.79 -0.84
C THR A 81 -8.59 7.39 -0.45
N VAL A 82 -8.94 7.60 0.81
CA VAL A 82 -10.16 7.08 1.43
C VAL A 82 -11.02 8.23 1.91
N LYS A 83 -12.33 8.13 1.66
CA LYS A 83 -13.34 8.98 2.27
C LYS A 83 -14.02 8.20 3.40
N ALA A 84 -13.99 8.74 4.62
CA ALA A 84 -14.80 8.23 5.72
C ALA A 84 -16.28 8.49 5.40
N GLN A 85 -17.07 7.42 5.43
CA GLN A 85 -18.52 7.46 5.22
C GLN A 85 -19.25 7.91 6.48
#